data_AF-A0A519XZM1-F1
#
_entry.id   AF-A0A519XZM1-F1
#
_cell.length_a   1.000
_cell.length_b   1.000
_cell.length_c   1.000
_cell.angle_alpha   90.00
_cell.angle_beta   90.00
_cell.angle_gamma   90.00
#
_symmetry.space_group_name_H-M   'P 1'
#
loop_
_entity.id
_entity.type
_entity.pdbx_description
1 polymer ?
#
loop_
_entity_poly.entity_id
_entity_poly.type
_entity_poly.pdbx_seq_one_letter_code
_entity_poly.pdbx_strand_id
1 'polypeptide(L)'
;MLEIPDRQMFLKINVSDNGNGLKQAAIDKIMMGELESSNGTFGERGYGLGLPMVIGDVKSLKGQMEITSEEGWGTNFEITIPLY
;
A
#
# COMPACT_ATOMS: atom_id res chain seq x y z
N MET A 1 -7.16 36.71 16.04
CA MET A 1 -6.53 35.63 16.84
C MET A 1 -5.83 34.75 15.85
N LEU A 2 -4.49 34.68 15.85
CA LEU A 2 -3.77 33.70 15.02
C LEU A 2 -3.67 32.43 15.86
N GLU A 3 -4.29 31.34 15.40
CA GLU A 3 -4.06 30.01 15.96
C GLU A 3 -2.79 29.42 15.33
N ILE A 4 -1.88 28.93 16.16
CA ILE A 4 -0.77 28.10 15.69
C ILE A 4 -1.34 26.69 15.56
N PRO A 5 -1.40 26.09 14.36
CA PRO A 5 -1.94 24.75 14.21
C PRO A 5 -1.09 23.75 14.99
N ASP A 6 -1.75 22.80 15.65
CA ASP A 6 -1.08 21.70 16.33
C ASP A 6 -0.15 20.96 15.37
N ARG A 7 1.02 20.57 15.88
CA ARG A 7 2.03 19.90 15.08
C ARG A 7 1.63 18.44 14.88
N GLN A 8 0.92 18.16 13.79
CA GLN A 8 0.50 16.81 13.47
C GLN A 8 1.70 15.97 13.01
N MET A 9 1.94 14.85 13.70
CA MET A 9 2.99 13.90 13.35
C MET A 9 2.41 12.73 12.56
N PHE A 10 3.20 12.19 11.64
CA PHE A 10 2.82 11.04 10.84
C PHE A 10 3.95 10.00 10.85
N LEU A 11 3.60 8.74 11.01
CA LEU A 11 4.48 7.61 10.74
C LEU A 11 4.39 7.29 9.24
N LYS A 12 5.53 7.39 8.56
CA LYS A 12 5.67 7.02 7.14
C LYS A 12 6.44 5.72 7.03
N ILE A 13 5.84 4.72 6.40
CA ILE A 13 6.43 3.40 6.15
C ILE A 13 6.53 3.22 4.65
N ASN A 14 7.71 2.84 4.16
CA ASN A 14 7.96 2.61 2.75
C ASN A 14 8.50 1.18 2.58
N VAL A 15 7.86 0.40 1.71
CA VAL A 15 8.25 -0.97 1.40
C VAL A 15 8.42 -1.07 -0.11
N SER A 16 9.67 -1.16 -0.55
CA SER A 16 10.04 -1.30 -1.95
C SER A 16 10.59 -2.69 -2.25
N ASP A 17 10.13 -3.29 -3.33
CA ASP A 17 10.66 -4.51 -3.93
C ASP A 17 11.26 -4.24 -5.31
N ASN A 18 11.96 -5.24 -5.83
CA ASN A 18 12.58 -5.26 -7.15
C ASN A 18 12.02 -6.40 -8.03
N GLY A 19 10.75 -6.76 -7.81
CA GLY A 19 10.06 -7.79 -8.56
C GLY A 19 9.59 -7.31 -9.93
N ASN A 20 8.60 -8.02 -10.50
CA ASN A 20 8.10 -7.72 -11.85
C ASN A 20 7.29 -6.43 -11.96
N GLY A 21 7.00 -5.74 -10.85
CA GLY A 21 6.10 -4.59 -10.83
C GLY A 21 4.64 -4.96 -11.11
N LEU A 22 3.79 -3.94 -11.23
CA LEU A 22 2.35 -4.01 -11.38
C LEU A 22 1.88 -3.07 -12.48
N LYS A 23 0.90 -3.53 -13.25
CA LYS A 23 0.12 -2.65 -14.14
C LYS A 23 -0.78 -1.74 -13.32
N GLN A 24 -1.07 -0.54 -13.84
CA GLN A 24 -2.00 0.39 -13.20
C GLN A 24 -3.36 -0.27 -12.89
N ALA A 25 -3.91 -1.07 -13.81
CA ALA A 25 -5.17 -1.77 -13.58
C ALA A 25 -5.13 -2.76 -12.40
N ALA A 26 -3.96 -3.35 -12.10
CA ALA A 26 -3.80 -4.21 -10.92
C ALA A 26 -3.76 -3.37 -9.64
N ILE A 27 -3.06 -2.22 -9.67
CA ILE A 27 -3.04 -1.25 -8.57
C ILE A 27 -4.46 -0.78 -8.26
N ASP A 28 -5.23 -0.41 -9.28
CA ASP A 28 -6.60 0.08 -9.11
C ASP A 28 -7.49 -0.97 -8.43
N LYS A 29 -7.39 -2.24 -8.84
CA LYS A 29 -8.08 -3.37 -8.20
C LYS A 29 -7.67 -3.55 -6.74
N ILE A 30 -6.36 -3.50 -6.44
CA ILE A 30 -5.84 -3.56 -5.06
C ILE A 30 -6.49 -2.46 -4.22
N MET A 31 -6.52 -1.22 -4.72
CA MET A 31 -7.05 -0.06 -4.00
C MET A 31 -8.58 -0.09 -3.86
N MET A 32 -9.29 -0.76 -4.77
CA MET A 32 -10.74 -1.03 -4.66
C MET A 32 -11.06 -2.21 -3.72
N GLY A 33 -10.05 -2.93 -3.22
CA GLY A 33 -10.23 -4.14 -2.42
C GLY A 33 -10.63 -5.37 -3.23
N GLU A 34 -10.56 -5.30 -4.56
CA GLU A 34 -10.88 -6.38 -5.50
C GLU A 34 -9.64 -7.26 -5.73
N LEU A 35 -9.23 -7.96 -4.67
CA LEU A 35 -7.97 -8.70 -4.64
C LEU A 35 -8.20 -10.18 -4.99
N GLU A 36 -7.68 -10.58 -6.15
CA GLU A 36 -7.60 -11.98 -6.56
C GLU A 36 -6.17 -12.51 -6.37
N SER A 37 -6.04 -13.79 -6.00
CA SER A 37 -4.72 -14.43 -5.94
C SER A 37 -4.11 -14.51 -7.34
N SER A 38 -2.86 -14.09 -7.46
CA SER A 38 -2.02 -14.33 -8.64
C SER A 38 -0.79 -15.14 -8.25
N ASN A 39 -0.09 -15.66 -9.26
CA ASN A 39 1.22 -16.25 -9.05
C ASN A 39 2.23 -15.13 -8.74
N GLY A 40 3.09 -15.36 -7.76
CA GLY A 40 4.20 -14.47 -7.43
C GLY A 40 5.27 -14.42 -8.52
N THR A 41 6.28 -13.57 -8.32
CA THR A 41 7.41 -13.35 -9.24
C THR A 41 8.09 -14.65 -9.69
N PHE A 42 8.20 -15.65 -8.81
CA PHE A 42 8.82 -16.94 -9.11
C PHE A 42 7.79 -18.08 -9.19
N GLY A 43 6.51 -17.76 -9.41
CA GLY A 43 5.44 -18.74 -9.54
C GLY A 43 4.85 -19.21 -8.22
N GLU A 44 5.12 -18.52 -7.10
CA GLU A 44 4.57 -18.86 -5.81
C GLU A 44 3.04 -18.72 -5.81
N ARG A 45 2.34 -19.73 -5.28
CA ARG A 45 0.89 -19.63 -5.10
C ARG A 45 0.58 -18.83 -3.84
N GLY A 46 -0.02 -17.66 -4.01
CA GLY A 46 -0.58 -16.86 -2.92
C GLY A 46 -2.06 -17.18 -2.67
N TYR A 47 -2.53 -16.93 -1.45
CA TYR A 47 -3.96 -16.98 -1.10
C TYR A 47 -4.67 -15.62 -1.27
N GLY A 48 -3.92 -14.56 -1.63
CA GLY A 48 -4.48 -13.22 -1.83
C GLY A 48 -4.89 -12.48 -0.55
N LEU A 49 -4.56 -12.99 0.63
CA LEU A 49 -5.06 -12.46 1.91
C LEU A 49 -4.25 -11.31 2.51
N GLY A 50 -2.98 -11.13 2.10
CA GLY A 50 -2.07 -10.17 2.71
C GLY A 50 -2.47 -8.70 2.52
N LEU A 51 -2.60 -8.25 1.28
CA LEU A 51 -2.98 -6.86 0.98
C LEU A 51 -4.37 -6.46 1.51
N PRO A 52 -5.42 -7.32 1.45
CA PRO A 52 -6.70 -7.02 2.09
C PRO A 52 -6.56 -6.73 3.59
N MET A 53 -5.73 -7.50 4.30
CA MET A 53 -5.47 -7.28 5.73
C MET A 53 -4.77 -5.94 5.95
N VAL A 54 -3.70 -5.65 5.20
CA VAL A 54 -2.95 -4.39 5.30
C VAL A 54 -3.85 -3.18 5.03
N ILE A 55 -4.69 -3.22 3.99
CA ILE A 55 -5.63 -2.14 3.67
C ILE A 55 -6.62 -1.93 4.82
N GLY A 56 -7.15 -3.02 5.39
CA GLY A 56 -8.04 -2.98 6.54
C GLY A 56 -7.39 -2.33 7.76
N ASP A 57 -6.16 -2.75 8.09
CA ASP A 57 -5.39 -2.26 9.23
C ASP A 57 -5.04 -0.78 9.07
N VAL A 58 -4.50 -0.38 7.91
CA VAL A 58 -4.18 1.02 7.59
C VAL A 58 -5.42 1.90 7.74
N LYS A 59 -6.57 1.46 7.21
CA LYS A 59 -7.83 2.20 7.34
C LYS A 59 -8.30 2.29 8.79
N SER A 60 -8.15 1.23 9.58
CA SER A 60 -8.52 1.21 11.01
C SER A 60 -7.70 2.20 11.83
N LEU A 61 -6.45 2.44 11.43
CA LEU A 61 -5.52 3.40 12.03
C LEU A 61 -5.67 4.82 11.44
N LYS A 62 -6.71 5.08 10.63
CA LYS A 62 -6.93 6.34 9.91
C LYS A 62 -5.75 6.73 9.01
N GLY A 63 -4.97 5.75 8.58
CA GLY A 63 -3.87 5.92 7.66
C GLY A 63 -4.31 5.88 6.20
N GLN A 64 -3.34 6.08 5.33
CA GLN A 64 -3.46 6.03 3.88
C GLN A 64 -2.35 5.15 3.32
N MET A 65 -2.61 4.53 2.18
CA MET A 65 -1.63 3.76 1.43
C MET A 65 -1.60 4.23 -0.02
N GLU A 66 -0.41 4.41 -0.56
CA GLU A 66 -0.16 4.69 -1.97
C GLU A 66 0.72 3.57 -2.56
N ILE A 67 0.48 3.24 -3.82
CA ILE A 67 1.25 2.22 -4.54
C ILE A 67 1.81 2.88 -5.79
N THR A 68 3.13 2.77 -5.95
CA THR A 68 3.85 3.21 -7.15
C THR A 68 4.59 2.00 -7.71
N SER A 69 4.49 1.75 -9.00
CA SER A 69 5.07 0.54 -9.60
C SER A 69 5.45 0.77 -11.05
N GLU A 70 6.50 0.10 -11.49
CA GLU A 70 6.93 0.05 -12.88
C GLU A 70 7.16 -1.41 -13.29
N GLU A 71 6.52 -1.82 -14.40
CA GLU A 71 6.66 -3.19 -14.92
C GLU A 71 8.13 -3.49 -15.24
N GLY A 72 8.64 -4.60 -14.70
CA GLY A 72 10.02 -5.05 -14.84
C GLY A 72 11.02 -4.42 -13.86
N TRP A 73 10.60 -3.47 -13.02
CA TRP A 73 11.49 -2.80 -12.05
C TRP A 73 11.14 -3.10 -10.60
N GLY A 74 9.85 -3.13 -10.27
CA GLY A 74 9.39 -3.41 -8.91
C GLY A 74 8.24 -2.52 -8.47
N THR A 75 7.87 -2.66 -7.21
CA THR A 75 6.76 -1.91 -6.59
C THR A 75 7.21 -1.27 -5.29
N ASN A 76 6.70 -0.07 -5.03
CA ASN A 76 6.81 0.62 -3.78
C ASN A 76 5.42 0.86 -3.17
N PHE A 77 5.24 0.37 -1.94
CA PHE A 77 4.08 0.61 -1.08
C PHE A 77 4.45 1.66 -0.04
N GLU A 78 3.73 2.77 -0.03
CA GLU A 78 3.90 3.85 0.94
C GLU A 78 2.68 3.94 1.84
N ILE A 79 2.88 3.81 3.15
CA ILE A 79 1.83 3.92 4.16
C ILE A 79 2.10 5.14 5.04
N THR A 80 1.07 5.95 5.26
CA THR A 80 1.11 7.12 6.15
C THR A 80 0.06 6.97 7.24
N ILE A 81 0.45 6.97 8.51
CA ILE A 81 -0.44 6.83 9.66
C ILE A 81 -0.33 8.07 10.56
N PRO A 82 -1.43 8.73 10.94
CA PRO A 82 -1.39 9.84 11.90
C PRO A 82 -0.99 9.34 13.29
N LEU A 83 -0.08 10.06 13.93
CA LEU A 83 0.28 9.86 15.34
C LEU A 83 -0.46 10.92 16.17
N TYR A 84 -1.24 10.47 17.15
CA TYR A 84 -1.97 11.31 18.10
C TYR A 84 -1.30 11.27 19.47
#